data_AF-A0AAN9GYZ5-F1
#
_entry.id   AF-A0AAN9GYZ5-F1
#
_cell.length_a   1.000
_cell.length_b   1.000
_cell.length_c   1.000
_cell.angle_alpha   90.00
_cell.angle_beta   90.00
_cell.angle_gamma   90.00
#
_symmetry.space_group_name_H-M   'P 1'
#
loop_
_entity.id
_entity.type
_entity.pdbx_description
1 polymer ?
#
loop_
_entity_poly.entity_id
_entity_poly.type
_entity_poly.pdbx_seq_one_letter_code
_entity_poly.pdbx_strand_id
1 'polypeptide(L)'
;MPLYINISDESSTLFQRLPRVLRQRTTVQYKWHWDKQNILDTVSKKLRKDIMAEICSNLLNKDMFSLNKEFTEAILIKLDHEFFNAGDIIIHQNAQPDKMFIIDSGRVLVKNEDLQMELGDGDNIGGDV
;
A
#
# COMPACT_ATOMS: atom_id res chain seq x y z
N MET A 1 15.94 17.10 15.93
CA MET A 1 14.98 17.47 14.86
C MET A 1 15.21 16.50 13.70
N PRO A 2 14.28 15.59 13.38
CA PRO A 2 14.47 14.73 12.22
C PRO A 2 14.26 15.57 10.95
N LEU A 3 15.26 15.54 10.07
CA LEU A 3 15.23 16.17 8.76
C LEU A 3 14.34 15.32 7.86
N TYR A 4 13.04 15.65 7.78
CA TYR A 4 12.16 15.05 6.79
C TYR A 4 12.64 15.53 5.41
N ILE A 5 13.40 14.70 4.71
CA ILE A 5 13.79 14.93 3.32
C ILE A 5 12.50 14.83 2.51
N ASN A 6 11.93 15.98 2.19
CA ASN A 6 10.71 16.07 1.42
C ASN A 6 11.04 15.73 -0.04
N ILE A 7 10.74 14.51 -0.47
CA ILE A 7 10.97 14.02 -1.83
C ILE A 7 10.02 14.73 -2.85
N SER A 8 9.01 15.50 -2.37
CA SER A 8 8.14 16.34 -3.21
C SER A 8 8.86 17.49 -3.88
N ASP A 9 9.96 17.97 -3.32
CA ASP A 9 10.61 19.11 -3.91
C ASP A 9 11.30 18.60 -5.18
N GLU A 10 10.79 18.96 -6.35
CA GLU A 10 11.49 18.75 -7.62
C GLU A 10 12.89 19.40 -7.60
N SER A 11 13.14 20.27 -6.61
CA SER A 11 14.45 20.84 -6.28
C SER A 11 15.29 20.05 -5.24
N SER A 12 14.78 18.95 -4.69
CA SER A 12 15.53 18.04 -3.82
C SER A 12 16.70 17.41 -4.58
N THR A 13 17.91 17.64 -4.09
CA THR A 13 19.16 17.15 -4.71
C THR A 13 19.20 15.62 -4.82
N LEU A 14 18.45 14.90 -3.97
CA LEU A 14 18.33 13.45 -4.00
C LEU A 14 17.37 12.99 -5.10
N PHE A 15 16.22 13.65 -5.25
CA PHE A 15 15.25 13.33 -6.31
C PHE A 15 15.86 13.58 -7.70
N GLN A 16 16.59 14.67 -7.89
CA GLN A 16 17.27 14.96 -9.16
C GLN A 16 18.36 13.95 -9.52
N ARG A 17 18.97 13.30 -8.53
CA ARG A 17 19.99 12.25 -8.73
C ARG A 17 19.41 10.88 -9.07
N LEU A 18 18.12 10.65 -8.84
CA LEU A 18 17.48 9.40 -9.25
C LEU A 18 17.45 9.29 -10.79
N PRO A 19 17.72 8.12 -11.37
CA PRO A 19 17.47 7.85 -12.78
C PRO A 19 16.03 8.23 -13.20
N ARG A 20 15.86 8.73 -14.42
CA ARG A 20 14.57 9.23 -14.94
C ARG A 20 13.42 8.22 -14.76
N VAL A 21 13.70 6.93 -14.96
CA VAL A 21 12.73 5.84 -14.81
C VAL A 21 12.27 5.69 -13.35
N LEU A 22 13.19 5.81 -12.39
CA LEU A 22 12.83 5.76 -10.97
C LEU A 22 12.06 7.00 -10.54
N ARG A 23 12.44 8.19 -11.04
CA ARG A 23 11.70 9.44 -10.78
C ARG A 23 10.23 9.31 -11.18
N GLN A 24 9.96 8.87 -12.41
CA GLN A 24 8.60 8.69 -12.92
C GLN A 24 7.77 7.71 -12.07
N ARG A 25 8.39 6.62 -11.61
CA ARG A 25 7.73 5.62 -10.74
C ARG A 25 7.42 6.20 -9.35
N THR A 26 8.35 6.96 -8.77
CA THR A 26 8.14 7.57 -7.44
C THR A 26 7.11 8.70 -7.44
N THR A 27 6.93 9.45 -8.54
CA THR A 27 6.03 10.61 -8.54
C THR A 27 4.58 10.25 -8.26
N VAL A 28 4.08 9.14 -8.82
CA VAL A 28 2.67 8.72 -8.64
C VAL A 28 2.42 8.23 -7.21
N GLN A 29 3.27 7.31 -6.72
CA GLN A 29 3.18 6.79 -5.36
C GLN A 29 3.30 7.92 -4.32
N TYR A 30 4.28 8.79 -4.48
CA TYR A 30 4.52 9.90 -3.58
C TYR A 30 3.32 10.86 -3.54
N LYS A 31 2.80 11.25 -4.71
CA LYS A 31 1.65 12.15 -4.80
C LYS A 31 0.43 11.56 -4.07
N TRP A 32 0.16 10.27 -4.27
CA TRP A 32 -0.92 9.58 -3.55
C TRP A 32 -0.74 9.66 -2.02
N HIS A 33 0.44 9.30 -1.51
CA HIS A 33 0.69 9.36 -0.07
C HIS A 33 0.55 10.78 0.49
N TRP A 34 1.07 11.78 -0.23
CA TRP A 34 1.00 13.18 0.20
C TRP A 34 -0.44 13.70 0.23
N ASP A 35 -1.20 13.49 -0.86
CA ASP A 35 -2.59 13.93 -0.96
C ASP A 35 -3.46 13.21 0.09
N LYS A 36 -3.27 11.89 0.25
CA LYS A 36 -3.94 11.09 1.29
C LYS A 36 -3.67 11.66 2.69
N GLN A 37 -2.41 11.85 3.07
CA GLN A 37 -2.09 12.35 4.42
C GLN A 37 -2.62 13.76 4.67
N ASN A 38 -2.45 14.68 3.71
CA ASN A 38 -2.96 16.05 3.85
C ASN A 38 -4.48 16.10 4.05
N ILE A 39 -5.23 15.31 3.27
CA ILE A 39 -6.68 15.23 3.41
C ILE A 39 -7.04 14.65 4.79
N LEU A 40 -6.45 13.52 5.16
CA LEU A 40 -6.77 12.81 6.41
C LEU A 40 -6.39 13.59 7.67
N ASP A 41 -5.43 14.50 7.61
CA ASP A 41 -5.01 15.37 8.72
C ASP A 41 -5.85 16.63 8.84
N THR A 42 -6.54 17.04 7.77
CA THR A 42 -7.40 18.23 7.76
C THR A 42 -8.83 17.92 8.22
N VAL A 43 -9.29 16.67 8.03
CA VAL A 43 -10.68 16.27 8.30
C VAL A 43 -10.90 15.76 9.73
N SER A 44 -12.16 15.79 10.18
CA SER A 44 -12.54 15.20 11.48
C SER A 44 -12.28 13.69 11.54
N LYS A 45 -12.07 13.14 12.75
CA LYS A 45 -11.87 11.68 12.95
C LYS A 45 -12.99 10.83 12.34
N LYS A 46 -14.24 11.30 12.38
CA LYS A 46 -15.39 10.61 11.79
C LYS A 46 -15.26 10.57 10.27
N LEU A 47 -15.02 11.72 9.64
CA LEU A 47 -14.86 11.82 8.19
C LEU A 47 -13.61 11.07 7.69
N ARG A 48 -12.54 11.04 8.49
CA ARG A 48 -11.34 10.23 8.21
C ARG A 48 -11.69 8.74 8.05
N LYS A 49 -12.54 8.21 8.94
CA LYS A 49 -13.01 6.82 8.86
C LYS A 49 -13.86 6.59 7.62
N ASP A 50 -14.79 7.50 7.33
CA ASP A 50 -15.68 7.37 6.16
C ASP A 50 -14.86 7.40 4.84
N ILE A 51 -13.87 8.29 4.73
CA ILE A 51 -12.95 8.35 3.58
C ILE A 51 -12.13 7.07 3.44
N MET A 52 -11.56 6.57 4.55
CA MET A 52 -10.78 5.32 4.51
C MET A 52 -11.64 4.12 4.14
N ALA A 53 -12.88 4.06 4.62
CA ALA A 53 -13.81 3.01 4.25
C ALA A 53 -14.15 3.02 2.75
N GLU A 54 -14.31 4.20 2.16
CA GLU A 54 -14.54 4.34 0.71
C GLU A 54 -13.31 3.92 -0.10
N ILE A 55 -12.11 4.39 0.28
CA ILE A 55 -10.85 4.04 -0.38
C ILE A 55 -10.61 2.52 -0.35
N CYS A 56 -10.90 1.87 0.78
CA CYS A 56 -10.73 0.43 0.95
C CYS A 56 -12.01 -0.38 0.65
N SER A 57 -13.03 0.22 0.05
CA SER A 57 -14.35 -0.42 -0.13
C SER A 57 -14.28 -1.77 -0.85
N ASN A 58 -13.40 -1.89 -1.83
CA ASN A 58 -13.15 -3.15 -2.55
C ASN A 58 -12.60 -4.25 -1.64
N LEU A 59 -11.67 -3.91 -0.74
CA LEU A 59 -11.14 -4.81 0.28
C LEU A 59 -12.21 -5.16 1.33
N LEU A 60 -12.99 -4.18 1.76
CA LEU A 60 -14.01 -4.35 2.81
C LEU A 60 -15.17 -5.26 2.40
N ASN A 61 -15.47 -5.33 1.10
CA ASN A 61 -16.52 -6.20 0.57
C ASN A 61 -16.13 -7.69 0.54
N LYS A 62 -14.93 -8.05 1.01
CA LYS A 62 -14.44 -9.43 1.05
C LYS A 62 -14.72 -10.09 2.41
N ASP A 63 -14.93 -11.41 2.40
CA ASP A 63 -15.39 -12.20 3.55
C ASP A 63 -14.52 -12.07 4.80
N MET A 64 -13.22 -11.80 4.67
CA MET A 64 -12.32 -11.64 5.80
C MET A 64 -12.64 -10.39 6.65
N PHE A 65 -13.15 -9.32 6.05
CA PHE A 65 -13.40 -8.02 6.69
C PHE A 65 -14.86 -7.75 7.04
N SER A 66 -15.77 -8.60 6.59
CA SER A 66 -17.21 -8.45 6.87
C SER A 66 -17.63 -8.98 8.25
N LEU A 67 -16.77 -9.76 8.91
CA LEU A 67 -17.12 -10.51 10.13
C LEU A 67 -17.18 -9.67 11.41
N ASN A 68 -16.41 -8.59 11.52
CA ASN A 68 -16.40 -7.75 12.72
C ASN A 68 -16.12 -6.27 12.38
N LYS A 69 -17.14 -5.43 12.55
CA LYS A 69 -17.05 -3.99 12.26
C LYS A 69 -15.98 -3.26 13.06
N GLU A 70 -15.81 -3.56 14.35
CA GLU A 70 -14.80 -2.90 15.18
C GLU A 70 -13.38 -3.26 14.75
N PHE A 71 -13.16 -4.53 14.42
CA PHE A 71 -11.89 -5.02 13.86
C PHE A 71 -11.57 -4.35 12.53
N THR A 72 -12.57 -4.27 11.65
CA THR A 72 -12.45 -3.64 10.34
C THR A 72 -12.14 -2.15 10.46
N GLU A 73 -12.82 -1.41 11.34
CA GLU A 73 -12.50 -0.02 11.63
C GLU A 73 -11.07 0.17 12.18
N ALA A 74 -10.60 -0.76 13.02
CA ALA A 74 -9.25 -0.73 13.59
C ALA A 74 -8.16 -1.06 12.55
N ILE A 75 -8.46 -1.86 11.54
CA ILE A 75 -7.54 -2.18 10.44
C ILE A 75 -7.52 -1.07 9.40
N LEU A 76 -8.66 -0.49 9.05
CA LEU A 76 -8.74 0.58 8.04
C LEU A 76 -7.77 1.73 8.30
N ILE A 77 -7.58 2.10 9.56
CA ILE A 77 -6.65 3.18 9.94
C ILE A 77 -5.17 2.78 9.88
N LYS A 78 -4.87 1.48 9.83
CA LYS A 78 -3.50 0.93 9.77
C LYS A 78 -3.06 0.53 8.37
N LEU A 79 -4.00 0.37 7.43
CA LEU A 79 -3.69 0.01 6.05
C LEU A 79 -2.99 1.16 5.34
N ASP A 80 -1.88 0.84 4.68
CA ASP A 80 -1.22 1.73 3.74
C ASP A 80 -1.25 1.15 2.34
N HIS A 81 -1.54 2.01 1.37
CA HIS A 81 -1.64 1.58 -0.03
C HIS A 81 -0.24 1.68 -0.65
N GLU A 82 0.29 0.54 -1.05
CA GLU A 82 1.54 0.46 -1.81
C GLU A 82 1.20 0.05 -3.26
N PHE A 83 1.77 0.75 -4.25
CA PHE A 83 1.56 0.45 -5.66
C PHE A 83 2.78 -0.27 -6.23
N PHE A 84 2.57 -1.39 -6.93
CA PHE A 84 3.64 -2.13 -7.59
C PHE A 84 3.44 -2.09 -9.11
N ASN A 85 4.54 -2.02 -9.86
CA ASN A 85 4.51 -2.11 -11.31
C ASN A 85 4.69 -3.57 -11.73
N ALA A 86 4.27 -3.89 -12.95
CA ALA A 86 4.56 -5.19 -13.54
C ALA A 86 6.07 -5.48 -13.52
N GLY A 87 6.45 -6.65 -12.98
CA GLY A 87 7.84 -7.08 -12.83
C GLY A 87 8.51 -6.68 -11.51
N ASP A 88 7.85 -5.89 -10.66
CA ASP A 88 8.36 -5.61 -9.31
C ASP A 88 8.26 -6.86 -8.42
N ILE A 89 9.29 -7.10 -7.62
CA ILE A 89 9.29 -8.15 -6.59
C ILE A 89 8.73 -7.53 -5.30
N ILE A 90 7.60 -8.06 -4.83
CA ILE A 90 6.92 -7.57 -3.61
C ILE A 90 7.55 -8.20 -2.36
N ILE A 91 7.71 -9.52 -2.37
CA ILE A 91 8.30 -10.30 -1.27
C ILE A 91 9.39 -11.20 -1.86
N HIS A 92 10.59 -11.18 -1.25
CA HIS A 92 11.65 -12.13 -1.58
C HIS A 92 11.47 -13.44 -0.82
N GLN A 93 11.79 -14.56 -1.46
CA GLN A 93 11.83 -15.86 -0.80
C GLN A 93 12.81 -15.80 0.40
N ASN A 94 12.36 -16.26 1.57
CA ASN A 94 13.10 -16.19 2.85
C ASN A 94 13.29 -14.77 3.43
N ALA A 95 12.56 -13.77 2.94
CA ALA A 95 12.47 -12.49 3.64
C ALA A 95 11.83 -12.69 5.02
N GLN A 96 12.31 -11.93 6.02
CA GLN A 96 11.71 -11.96 7.35
C GLN A 96 10.28 -11.41 7.26
N PRO A 97 9.26 -12.10 7.82
CA PRO A 97 7.89 -11.60 7.78
C PRO A 97 7.76 -10.37 8.66
N ASP A 98 7.70 -9.20 8.03
CA ASP A 98 7.52 -7.89 8.67
C ASP A 98 6.19 -7.23 8.27
N LYS A 99 5.63 -7.64 7.13
CA LYS A 99 4.39 -7.10 6.56
C LYS A 99 3.55 -8.19 5.89
N MET A 100 2.23 -8.02 5.98
CA MET A 100 1.25 -8.76 5.19
C MET A 100 0.65 -7.81 4.16
N PHE A 101 0.46 -8.30 2.94
CA PHE A 101 -0.17 -7.55 1.86
C PHE A 101 -1.51 -8.18 1.49
N ILE A 102 -2.45 -7.33 1.08
CA ILE A 102 -3.75 -7.74 0.54
C ILE A 102 -3.87 -7.06 -0.82
N ILE A 103 -4.21 -7.86 -1.84
CA ILE A 103 -4.30 -7.37 -3.21
C ILE A 103 -5.62 -6.62 -3.35
N ASP A 104 -5.58 -5.29 -3.38
CA ASP A 104 -6.76 -4.46 -3.63
C ASP A 104 -7.18 -4.54 -5.11
N SER A 105 -6.20 -4.42 -6.02
CA SER A 105 -6.42 -4.59 -7.46
C SER A 105 -5.15 -5.06 -8.16
N GLY A 106 -5.29 -6.02 -9.07
CA GLY A 106 -4.22 -6.49 -9.96
C GLY A 106 -4.00 -7.99 -9.84
N ARG A 107 -2.85 -8.45 -10.34
CA ARG A 107 -2.46 -9.86 -10.27
C ARG A 107 -1.02 -10.01 -9.84
N VAL A 108 -0.77 -10.98 -8.98
CA VAL A 108 0.55 -11.27 -8.40
C VAL A 108 0.89 -12.72 -8.68
N LEU A 109 2.09 -12.96 -9.22
CA LEU A 109 2.63 -14.29 -9.40
C LEU A 109 3.43 -14.68 -8.15
N VAL A 110 2.97 -15.70 -7.42
CA VAL A 110 3.75 -16.33 -6.36
C VAL A 110 4.49 -17.52 -6.96
N LYS A 111 5.83 -17.49 -6.88
CA LYS A 111 6.67 -18.53 -7.46
C LYS A 111 7.83 -18.89 -6.54
N ASN A 112 7.92 -20.18 -6.21
CA ASN A 112 9.06 -20.83 -5.56
C ASN A 112 9.57 -21.99 -6.44
N GLU A 113 10.55 -22.76 -5.96
CA GLU A 113 11.13 -23.89 -6.72
C GLU A 113 10.07 -24.94 -7.10
N ASP A 114 9.09 -25.18 -6.23
CA ASP A 114 8.08 -26.24 -6.40
C ASP A 114 6.66 -25.74 -6.73
N LEU A 115 6.44 -24.42 -6.68
CA LEU A 115 5.10 -23.84 -6.74
C LEU A 115 5.05 -22.62 -7.64
N GLN A 116 4.03 -22.54 -8.48
CA GLN A 116 3.68 -21.34 -9.23
C GLN A 116 2.15 -21.15 -9.18
N MET A 117 1.70 -20.05 -8.58
CA MET A 117 0.29 -19.69 -8.52
C MET A 117 0.09 -18.20 -8.81
N GLU A 118 -1.08 -17.86 -9.34
CA GLU A 118 -1.49 -16.48 -9.59
C GLU A 118 -2.56 -16.10 -8.57
N LEU A 119 -2.34 -14.97 -7.91
CA LEU A 119 -3.26 -14.36 -6.94
C LEU A 119 -3.83 -13.07 -7.53
N GLY A 120 -5.04 -12.70 -7.12
CA GLY A 120 -5.74 -11.52 -7.60
C GLY A 120 -6.50 -10.80 -6.49
N ASP A 121 -7.43 -9.93 -6.89
CA ASP A 121 -8.17 -9.03 -6.01
C ASP A 121 -8.84 -9.74 -4.81
N GLY A 122 -8.38 -9.40 -3.60
CA GLY A 122 -8.83 -9.93 -2.32
C GLY A 122 -7.93 -11.01 -1.72
N ASP A 123 -6.99 -11.57 -2.48
CA ASP A 123 -6.01 -12.52 -1.97
C ASP A 123 -4.96 -11.82 -1.11
N ASN A 124 -4.31 -12.59 -0.23
CA ASN A 124 -3.30 -12.10 0.70
C ASN A 124 -1.95 -12.83 0.55
N ILE A 125 -0.87 -12.14 0.88
CA ILE A 125 0.50 -12.69 0.88
C ILE A 125 1.30 -12.20 2.09
N GLY A 126 2.31 -12.98 2.51
CA GLY A 126 3.26 -12.60 3.56
C GLY A 126 2.75 -12.73 5.01
N GLY A 127 1.49 -13.13 5.20
CA GLY A 127 0.97 -13.53 6.50
C GLY A 127 1.07 -15.04 6.65
N ASP A 128 2.09 -15.54 7.32
CA ASP A 128 2.05 -16.90 7.84
C ASP A 128 0.93 -16.98 8.91
N VAL A 129 0.06 -17.98 8.80
CA VAL A 129 -0.91 -18.36 9.84
C VAL A 129 -0.31 -19.46 10.69
#